data_AF-A0A3Q9BK77-F1
#
_entry.id   AF-A0A3Q9BK77-F1
#
_cell.length_a   1.000
_cell.length_b   1.000
_cell.length_c   1.000
_cell.angle_alpha   90.00
_cell.angle_beta   90.00
_cell.angle_gamma   90.00
#
_symmetry.space_group_name_H-M   'P 1'
#
loop_
_entity.id
_entity.type
_entity.pdbx_description
1 polymer ?
#
loop_
_entity_poly.entity_id
_entity_poly.type
_entity_poly.pdbx_seq_one_letter_code
_entity_poly.pdbx_strand_id
1 'polypeptide(L)'
;MSAEYTEISHEEVKSLYHTIESIKSTQTDLTFTIEDINTKLRELIKCGYYNRVSITFRTRIYETILFYQETINDLLAVIDEMGQKVRPMHLETLATIAKTANNLNTSLRFTWKTDSYPDDFSEQRFLVLAHVYKNCASMFTSLENLETIAENLEEYVGK
;
A
#
# COMPACT_ATOMS: atom_id res chain seq x y z
N MET A 1 -36.43 -11.70 -26.61
CA MET A 1 -35.42 -11.45 -25.57
C MET A 1 -34.57 -10.29 -26.05
N SER A 2 -34.97 -9.07 -25.70
CA SER A 2 -34.20 -7.85 -25.96
C SER A 2 -33.05 -7.83 -24.96
N ALA A 3 -31.82 -7.89 -25.47
CA ALA A 3 -30.66 -7.53 -24.68
C ALA A 3 -30.81 -6.05 -24.31
N GLU A 4 -31.06 -5.76 -23.03
CA GLU A 4 -30.93 -4.41 -22.51
C GLU A 4 -29.46 -4.01 -22.64
N TYR A 5 -29.15 -3.24 -23.68
CA TYR A 5 -27.92 -2.47 -23.72
C TYR A 5 -28.09 -1.34 -22.72
N THR A 6 -27.55 -1.51 -21.52
CA THR A 6 -27.33 -0.39 -20.60
C THR A 6 -26.26 0.49 -21.23
N GLU A 7 -26.67 1.60 -21.86
CA GLU A 7 -25.74 2.64 -22.28
C GLU A 7 -25.07 3.20 -21.02
N ILE A 8 -23.75 2.98 -20.89
CA ILE A 8 -22.95 3.59 -19.83
C ILE A 8 -22.92 5.10 -20.11
N SER A 9 -23.35 5.90 -19.14
CA SER A 9 -23.34 7.36 -19.27
C SER A 9 -21.91 7.89 -19.32
N HIS A 10 -21.72 9.04 -19.97
CA HIS A 10 -20.40 9.68 -20.03
C HIS A 10 -19.82 9.96 -18.62
N GLU A 11 -20.70 10.23 -17.65
CA GLU A 11 -20.33 10.48 -16.25
C GLU A 11 -19.84 9.21 -15.54
N GLU A 12 -20.45 8.06 -15.79
CA GLU A 12 -19.99 6.75 -15.29
C GLU A 12 -18.61 6.39 -15.84
N VAL A 13 -18.36 6.60 -17.15
CA VAL A 13 -17.04 6.37 -17.75
C VAL A 13 -15.97 7.26 -17.11
N LYS A 14 -16.30 8.53 -16.89
CA LYS A 14 -15.40 9.50 -16.27
C LYS A 14 -15.10 9.15 -14.80
N SER A 15 -16.10 8.70 -14.06
CA SER A 15 -15.96 8.24 -12.68
C SER A 15 -15.05 7.00 -12.59
N LEU A 16 -15.25 6.01 -13.45
CA LEU A 16 -14.39 4.82 -13.53
C LEU A 16 -12.93 5.21 -13.86
N TYR A 17 -12.73 6.13 -14.80
CA TYR A 17 -11.39 6.62 -15.13
C TYR A 17 -10.71 7.30 -13.93
N HIS A 18 -11.43 8.14 -13.19
CA HIS A 18 -10.90 8.76 -11.98
C HIS A 18 -10.51 7.73 -10.91
N THR A 19 -11.31 6.67 -10.76
CA THR A 19 -11.01 5.57 -9.85
C THR A 19 -9.74 4.83 -10.26
N ILE A 20 -9.59 4.47 -11.53
CA ILE A 20 -8.39 3.80 -12.05
C ILE A 20 -7.15 4.66 -11.84
N GLU A 21 -7.23 5.97 -12.11
CA GLU A 21 -6.12 6.90 -11.89
C GLU A 21 -5.77 7.04 -10.39
N SER A 22 -6.73 6.96 -9.48
CA SER A 22 -6.48 6.93 -8.04
C SER A 22 -5.70 5.68 -7.61
N ILE A 23 -6.09 4.50 -8.12
CA ILE A 23 -5.37 3.24 -7.87
C ILE A 23 -3.94 3.33 -8.41
N LYS A 24 -3.78 3.87 -9.61
CA LYS A 24 -2.47 4.08 -10.25
C LYS A 24 -1.57 5.06 -9.50
N SER A 25 -2.13 6.14 -8.98
CA SER A 25 -1.40 7.08 -8.12
C SER A 25 -0.90 6.37 -6.86
N THR A 26 -1.76 5.58 -6.22
CA THR A 26 -1.40 4.79 -5.03
C THR A 26 -0.28 3.79 -5.33
N GLN A 27 -0.36 3.08 -6.46
CA GLN A 27 0.68 2.16 -6.92
C GLN A 27 2.02 2.87 -7.17
N THR A 28 1.98 4.07 -7.76
CA THR A 28 3.16 4.87 -8.06
C THR A 28 3.82 5.37 -6.77
N ASP A 29 3.02 5.91 -5.84
CA ASP A 29 3.49 6.38 -4.53
C ASP A 29 4.11 5.23 -3.71
N LEU A 30 3.52 4.04 -3.77
CA LEU A 30 4.04 2.85 -3.11
C LEU A 30 5.41 2.45 -3.67
N THR A 31 5.57 2.50 -4.99
CA THR A 31 6.83 2.21 -5.68
C THR A 31 7.94 3.16 -5.25
N PHE A 32 7.68 4.47 -5.25
CA PHE A 32 8.66 5.47 -4.80
C PHE A 32 9.00 5.31 -3.32
N THR A 33 7.99 5.02 -2.49
CA THR A 33 8.19 4.87 -1.05
C THR A 33 9.05 3.65 -0.71
N ILE A 34 8.87 2.51 -1.40
CA ILE A 34 9.73 1.33 -1.22
C ILE A 34 11.18 1.66 -1.56
N GLU A 35 11.43 2.40 -2.64
CA GLU A 35 12.82 2.70 -3.03
C GLU A 35 13.51 3.65 -2.04
N ASP A 36 12.78 4.63 -1.49
CA ASP A 36 13.28 5.48 -0.40
C ASP A 36 13.56 4.65 0.86
N ILE A 37 12.61 3.79 1.28
CA ILE A 37 12.79 2.87 2.42
C ILE A 37 14.04 2.01 2.23
N ASN A 38 14.20 1.38 1.07
CA ASN A 38 15.34 0.53 0.77
C ASN A 38 16.66 1.31 0.82
N THR A 39 16.67 2.54 0.30
CA THR A 39 17.84 3.43 0.34
C THR A 39 18.23 3.73 1.79
N LYS A 40 17.28 4.12 2.63
CA LYS A 40 17.52 4.43 4.05
C LYS A 40 17.93 3.21 4.87
N LEU A 41 17.32 2.05 4.61
CA LEU A 41 17.74 0.80 5.26
C LEU A 41 19.17 0.42 4.88
N ARG A 42 19.56 0.55 3.60
CA ARG A 42 20.96 0.34 3.18
C ARG A 42 21.93 1.26 3.91
N GLU A 43 21.58 2.54 4.12
CA GLU A 43 22.39 3.48 4.92
C GLU A 43 22.55 3.00 6.37
N LEU A 44 21.45 2.61 7.03
CA LEU A 44 21.46 2.12 8.41
C LEU A 44 22.23 0.81 8.58
N ILE A 45 22.15 -0.08 7.59
CA ILE A 45 22.90 -1.35 7.56
C ILE A 45 24.39 -1.06 7.41
N LYS A 46 24.78 -0.21 6.45
CA LYS A 46 26.18 0.13 6.18
C LYS A 46 26.89 0.75 7.39
N CYS A 47 26.21 1.61 8.14
CA CYS A 47 26.76 2.21 9.35
C CYS A 47 26.62 1.34 10.61
N GLY A 48 26.09 0.12 10.49
CA GLY A 48 25.93 -0.83 11.59
C GLY A 48 24.79 -0.52 12.57
N TYR A 49 24.11 0.61 12.41
CA TYR A 49 23.03 1.04 13.31
C TYR A 49 21.86 0.07 13.29
N TYR A 50 21.52 -0.49 12.12
CA TYR A 50 20.40 -1.42 11.99
C TYR A 50 20.59 -2.69 12.84
N ASN A 51 21.82 -3.05 13.22
CA ASN A 51 22.07 -4.19 14.12
C ASN A 51 21.65 -3.92 15.57
N ARG A 52 21.55 -2.64 15.98
CA ARG A 52 21.06 -2.24 17.31
C ARG A 52 19.53 -2.28 17.39
N VAL A 53 18.85 -2.32 16.25
CA VAL A 53 17.39 -2.37 16.17
C VAL A 53 16.92 -3.79 16.52
N SER A 54 15.84 -3.88 17.30
CA SER A 54 15.27 -5.16 17.72
C SER A 54 14.99 -6.07 16.51
N ILE A 55 15.23 -7.37 16.68
CA ILE A 55 14.95 -8.35 15.63
C ILE A 55 13.47 -8.31 15.24
N THR A 56 12.56 -8.18 16.23
CA THR A 56 11.13 -8.06 16.01
C THR A 56 10.79 -6.91 15.06
N PHE A 57 11.30 -5.70 15.32
CA PHE A 57 11.02 -4.55 14.47
C PHE A 57 11.62 -4.72 13.07
N ARG A 58 12.85 -5.24 12.97
CA ARG A 58 13.47 -5.53 11.67
C ARG A 58 12.65 -6.49 10.82
N THR A 59 12.15 -7.57 11.42
CA THR A 59 11.30 -8.54 10.73
C THR A 59 10.00 -7.89 10.24
N ARG A 60 9.37 -7.03 11.04
CA ARG A 60 8.15 -6.30 10.62
C ARG A 60 8.38 -5.35 9.46
N ILE A 61 9.53 -4.67 9.43
CA ILE A 61 9.91 -3.85 8.28
C ILE A 61 10.08 -4.69 7.02
N TYR A 62 10.75 -5.84 7.10
CA TYR A 62 10.91 -6.72 5.94
C TYR A 62 9.57 -7.29 5.43
N GLU A 63 8.70 -7.74 6.33
CA GLU A 63 7.35 -8.19 5.99
C GLU A 63 6.54 -7.09 5.31
N THR A 64 6.64 -5.85 5.82
CA THR A 64 5.99 -4.68 5.22
C THR A 64 6.49 -4.42 3.79
N ILE A 65 7.81 -4.49 3.57
CA ILE A 65 8.39 -4.28 2.23
C ILE A 65 7.91 -5.36 1.26
N LEU A 66 7.93 -6.63 1.67
CA LEU A 66 7.45 -7.74 0.83
C LEU A 66 5.97 -7.56 0.47
N PHE A 67 5.14 -7.23 1.45
CA PHE A 67 3.72 -6.95 1.21
C PHE A 67 3.52 -5.81 0.19
N TYR A 68 4.30 -4.72 0.29
CA TYR A 68 4.19 -3.63 -0.69
C TYR A 68 4.67 -4.02 -2.08
N GLN A 69 5.71 -4.84 -2.19
CA GLN A 69 6.19 -5.32 -3.48
C GLN A 69 5.12 -6.17 -4.20
N GLU A 70 4.47 -7.08 -3.47
CA GLU A 70 3.35 -7.87 -4.01
C GLU A 70 2.15 -6.96 -4.34
N THR A 71 1.80 -6.04 -3.44
CA THR A 71 0.70 -5.08 -3.64
C THR A 71 0.92 -4.24 -4.91
N ILE A 72 2.15 -3.80 -5.19
CA ILE A 72 2.46 -3.08 -6.43
C ILE A 72 2.08 -3.90 -7.67
N ASN A 73 2.44 -5.18 -7.68
CA ASN A 73 2.14 -6.08 -8.80
C ASN A 73 0.63 -6.33 -8.93
N ASP A 74 -0.05 -6.55 -7.79
CA ASP A 74 -1.50 -6.75 -7.76
C ASP A 74 -2.26 -5.52 -8.27
N LEU A 75 -1.86 -4.32 -7.84
CA LEU A 75 -2.49 -3.08 -8.31
C LEU A 75 -2.26 -2.85 -9.81
N LEU A 76 -1.06 -3.17 -10.33
CA LEU A 76 -0.79 -3.10 -11.76
C LEU A 76 -1.72 -4.04 -12.55
N ALA A 77 -1.85 -5.29 -12.11
CA ALA A 77 -2.76 -6.25 -12.74
C ALA A 77 -4.23 -5.77 -12.69
N VAL A 78 -4.68 -5.24 -11.54
CA VAL A 78 -6.03 -4.68 -11.41
C VAL A 78 -6.25 -3.53 -12.39
N ILE A 79 -5.31 -2.58 -12.49
CA ILE A 79 -5.40 -1.43 -13.41
C ILE A 79 -5.50 -1.90 -14.86
N ASP A 80 -4.62 -2.81 -15.28
CA ASP A 80 -4.55 -3.31 -16.66
C ASP A 80 -5.84 -4.03 -17.06
N GLU A 81 -6.42 -4.82 -16.15
CA GLU A 81 -7.64 -5.58 -16.40
C GLU A 81 -8.90 -4.73 -16.33
N MET A 82 -8.97 -3.77 -15.39
CA MET A 82 -10.09 -2.84 -15.27
C MET A 82 -10.22 -1.92 -16.48
N GLY A 83 -9.12 -1.65 -17.20
CA GLY A 83 -9.15 -0.95 -18.48
C GLY A 83 -9.96 -1.68 -19.56
N GLN A 84 -10.24 -2.97 -19.39
CA GLN A 84 -11.09 -3.76 -20.28
C GLN A 84 -12.48 -4.01 -19.70
N LYS A 85 -12.54 -4.48 -18.45
CA LYS A 85 -13.78 -4.81 -17.76
C LYS A 85 -13.57 -4.91 -16.27
N VAL A 86 -14.46 -4.32 -15.47
CA VAL A 86 -14.48 -4.50 -14.01
C VAL A 86 -15.10 -5.84 -13.64
N ARG A 87 -14.37 -6.62 -12.84
CA ARG A 87 -14.75 -7.99 -12.41
C ARG A 87 -14.77 -8.09 -10.89
N PRO A 88 -15.61 -8.97 -10.30
CA PRO A 88 -15.67 -9.15 -8.84
C PRO A 88 -14.31 -9.43 -8.18
N MET A 89 -13.43 -10.14 -8.89
CA MET A 89 -12.07 -10.44 -8.42
C MET A 89 -11.25 -9.18 -8.16
N HIS A 90 -11.44 -8.10 -8.93
CA HIS A 90 -10.73 -6.82 -8.71
C HIS A 90 -11.09 -6.22 -7.35
N LEU A 91 -12.38 -6.23 -7.01
CA LEU A 91 -12.89 -5.72 -5.76
C LEU A 91 -12.37 -6.56 -4.58
N GLU A 92 -12.39 -7.89 -4.73
CA GLU A 92 -11.85 -8.82 -3.74
C GLU A 92 -10.35 -8.59 -3.49
N THR A 93 -9.56 -8.38 -4.54
CA THR A 93 -8.13 -8.04 -4.44
C THR A 93 -7.93 -6.73 -3.68
N LEU A 94 -8.64 -5.66 -4.06
CA LEU A 94 -8.51 -4.34 -3.41
C LEU A 94 -8.92 -4.39 -1.92
N ALA A 95 -10.03 -5.05 -1.59
CA ALA A 95 -10.48 -5.22 -0.22
C ALA A 95 -9.49 -6.06 0.62
N THR A 96 -8.92 -7.11 0.01
CA THR A 96 -7.92 -7.96 0.67
C THR A 96 -6.64 -7.19 0.98
N ILE A 97 -6.18 -6.35 0.04
CA ILE A 97 -5.03 -5.46 0.24
C ILE A 97 -5.32 -4.49 1.39
N ALA A 98 -6.45 -3.79 1.37
CA ALA A 98 -6.81 -2.82 2.41
C ALA A 98 -6.85 -3.46 3.81
N LYS A 99 -7.51 -4.62 3.92
CA LYS A 99 -7.60 -5.36 5.19
C LYS A 99 -6.23 -5.83 5.68
N THR A 100 -5.39 -6.35 4.79
CA THR A 100 -4.04 -6.82 5.13
C THR A 100 -3.15 -5.65 5.54
N ALA A 101 -3.24 -4.52 4.83
CA ALA A 101 -2.57 -3.27 5.15
C ALA A 101 -2.91 -2.79 6.57
N ASN A 102 -4.20 -2.77 6.94
CA ASN A 102 -4.63 -2.36 8.28
C ASN A 102 -4.06 -3.27 9.40
N ASN A 103 -4.07 -4.59 9.18
CA ASN A 103 -3.51 -5.55 10.14
C ASN A 103 -1.99 -5.35 10.32
N LEU A 104 -1.25 -5.20 9.22
CA LEU A 104 0.19 -4.98 9.25
C LEU A 104 0.54 -3.61 9.86
N ASN A 105 -0.22 -2.55 9.55
CA ASN A 105 -0.06 -1.22 10.15
C ASN A 105 -0.21 -1.26 11.67
N THR A 106 -1.24 -1.96 12.15
CA THR A 106 -1.47 -2.15 13.59
C THR A 106 -0.29 -2.86 14.25
N SER A 107 0.20 -3.94 13.63
CA SER A 107 1.37 -4.68 14.12
C SER A 107 2.63 -3.81 14.14
N LEU A 108 2.91 -3.09 13.04
CA LEU A 108 4.08 -2.22 12.91
C LEU A 108 4.06 -1.09 13.95
N ARG A 109 2.92 -0.43 14.13
CA ARG A 109 2.74 0.63 15.15
C ARG A 109 2.96 0.11 16.56
N PHE A 110 2.49 -1.09 16.86
CA PHE A 110 2.72 -1.72 18.15
C PHE A 110 4.22 -1.95 18.38
N THR A 111 4.90 -2.62 17.45
CA THR A 111 6.34 -2.90 17.56
C THR A 111 7.19 -1.63 17.58
N TRP A 112 6.79 -0.59 16.85
CA TRP A 112 7.45 0.72 16.94
C TRP A 112 7.37 1.32 18.34
N LYS A 113 6.24 1.18 19.04
CA LYS A 113 6.09 1.75 20.39
C LYS A 113 6.82 0.94 21.46
N THR A 114 6.93 -0.37 21.29
CA THR A 114 7.46 -1.26 22.33
C THR A 114 8.94 -1.59 22.16
N ASP A 115 9.43 -1.70 20.91
CA ASP A 115 10.68 -2.42 20.63
C ASP A 115 11.69 -1.58 19.80
N SER A 116 11.44 -0.30 19.53
CA SER A 116 12.23 0.47 18.55
C SER A 116 13.49 1.15 19.10
N TYR A 117 13.80 1.08 20.40
CA TYR A 117 14.82 1.96 21.01
C TYR A 117 16.03 1.27 21.63
N PRO A 118 17.24 1.61 21.14
CA PRO A 118 18.36 2.07 21.97
C PRO A 118 18.09 3.52 22.45
N ASP A 119 18.61 3.92 23.62
CA ASP A 119 18.33 5.18 24.36
C ASP A 119 18.57 6.55 23.64
N ASP A 120 18.79 6.57 22.32
CA ASP A 120 19.38 7.68 21.56
C ASP A 120 18.38 8.41 20.62
N PHE A 121 17.29 8.95 21.17
CA PHE A 121 16.21 9.62 20.39
C PHE A 121 16.64 10.86 19.58
N SER A 122 17.78 11.47 19.91
CA SER A 122 18.31 12.67 19.22
C SER A 122 19.34 12.33 18.14
N GLU A 123 19.65 11.06 17.94
CA GLU A 123 20.67 10.63 17.00
C GLU A 123 20.17 10.69 15.55
N GLN A 124 20.98 11.22 14.63
CA GLN A 124 20.60 11.32 13.20
C GLN A 124 20.20 9.97 12.60
N ARG A 125 20.83 8.87 13.03
CA ARG A 125 20.52 7.51 12.58
C ARG A 125 19.15 7.03 13.07
N PHE A 126 18.76 7.42 14.29
CA PHE A 126 17.41 7.18 14.78
C PHE A 126 16.38 7.94 13.92
N LEU A 127 16.65 9.19 13.53
CA LEU A 127 15.76 9.95 12.65
C LEU A 127 15.57 9.28 11.28
N VAL A 128 16.62 8.66 10.74
CA VAL A 128 16.53 7.86 9.50
C VAL A 128 15.65 6.62 9.71
N LEU A 129 15.77 5.93 10.84
CA LEU A 129 14.89 4.79 11.17
C LEU A 129 13.43 5.24 11.36
N ALA A 130 13.21 6.38 12.03
CA ALA A 130 11.89 6.97 12.21
C ALA A 130 11.25 7.38 10.88
N HIS A 131 12.05 7.86 9.92
CA HIS A 131 11.61 8.13 8.56
C HIS A 131 11.15 6.86 7.84
N VAL A 132 11.93 5.77 7.93
CA VAL A 132 11.52 4.45 7.39
C VAL A 132 10.18 4.02 7.97
N TYR A 133 10.04 4.06 9.30
CA TYR A 133 8.78 3.73 9.98
C TYR A 133 7.61 4.60 9.48
N LYS A 134 7.82 5.92 9.42
CA LYS A 134 6.80 6.88 8.99
C LYS A 134 6.33 6.59 7.57
N ASN A 135 7.27 6.34 6.65
CA ASN A 135 6.96 6.01 5.27
C ASN A 135 6.11 4.74 5.16
N CYS A 136 6.46 3.67 5.90
CA CYS A 136 5.62 2.49 6.00
C CYS A 136 4.22 2.84 6.54
N ALA A 137 4.15 3.52 7.69
CA ALA A 137 2.85 3.85 8.30
C ALA A 137 1.95 4.70 7.39
N SER A 138 2.53 5.65 6.66
CA SER A 138 1.82 6.48 5.70
C SER A 138 1.28 5.68 4.51
N MET A 139 2.08 4.76 3.95
CA MET A 139 1.62 3.92 2.84
C MET A 139 0.51 2.96 3.23
N PHE A 140 0.54 2.41 4.45
CA PHE A 140 -0.60 1.63 4.93
C PHE A 140 -1.88 2.44 4.98
N THR A 141 -1.82 3.69 5.45
CA THR A 141 -2.99 4.58 5.43
C THR A 141 -3.45 4.92 4.01
N SER A 142 -2.54 5.05 3.05
CA SER A 142 -2.93 5.19 1.63
C SER A 142 -3.67 3.96 1.11
N LEU A 143 -3.25 2.76 1.51
CA LEU A 143 -3.87 1.50 1.09
C LEU A 143 -5.23 1.22 1.76
N GLU A 144 -5.52 1.81 2.92
CA GLU A 144 -6.83 1.72 3.56
C GLU A 144 -7.95 2.28 2.66
N ASN A 145 -7.65 3.30 1.83
CA ASN A 145 -8.62 3.88 0.89
C ASN A 145 -9.04 2.91 -0.23
N LEU A 146 -8.32 1.81 -0.46
CA LEU A 146 -8.67 0.82 -1.47
C LEU A 146 -9.99 0.10 -1.15
N GLU A 147 -10.38 0.01 0.11
CA GLU A 147 -11.67 -0.56 0.52
C GLU A 147 -12.83 0.31 0.00
N THR A 148 -12.78 1.63 0.22
CA THR A 148 -13.76 2.57 -0.32
C THR A 148 -13.77 2.60 -1.84
N ILE A 149 -12.60 2.44 -2.48
CA ILE A 149 -12.51 2.32 -3.93
C ILE A 149 -13.20 1.04 -4.41
N ALA A 150 -13.01 -0.09 -3.73
CA ALA A 150 -13.66 -1.35 -4.07
C ALA A 150 -15.20 -1.25 -3.99
N GLU A 151 -15.73 -0.60 -2.94
CA GLU A 151 -17.16 -0.33 -2.77
C GLU A 151 -17.72 0.50 -3.95
N ASN A 152 -17.02 1.57 -4.34
CA ASN A 152 -17.43 2.40 -5.48
C ASN A 152 -17.40 1.65 -6.81
N LEU A 153 -16.56 0.61 -6.93
CA LEU A 153 -16.43 -0.19 -8.14
C LEU A 153 -17.54 -1.23 -8.31
N GLU A 154 -18.30 -1.55 -7.27
CA GLU A 154 -19.42 -2.50 -7.33
C GLU A 154 -20.45 -2.12 -8.41
N GLU A 155 -20.68 -0.82 -8.59
CA GLU A 155 -21.65 -0.29 -9.57
C GLU A 155 -21.23 -0.52 -11.04
N TYR A 156 -19.97 -0.86 -11.27
CA TYR A 156 -19.38 -1.07 -12.60
C TYR A 156 -19.17 -2.55 -12.92
N VAL A 157 -19.41 -3.44 -11.97
CA VAL A 157 -19.20 -4.88 -12.16
C VAL A 157 -20.10 -5.41 -13.28
N GLY A 158 -19.48 -6.01 -14.30
CA GLY A 158 -20.21 -6.68 -15.38
C GLY A 158 -20.68 -5.77 -16.52
N LYS A 159 -20.70 -4.44 -16.31
CA LYS A 159 -20.89 -3.42 -17.36
C LYS A 159 -19.67 -3.38 -18.29
#